data_AF-A0A1J0KVI7-F1
#
_entry.id   AF-A0A1J0KVI7-F1
#
_cell.length_a   1.000
_cell.length_b   1.000
_cell.length_c   1.000
_cell.angle_alpha   90.00
_cell.angle_beta   90.00
_cell.angle_gamma   90.00
#
_symmetry.space_group_name_H-M   'P 1'
#
loop_
_entity.id
_entity.type
_entity.pdbx_description
1 polymer ?
#
loop_
_entity_poly.entity_id
_entity_poly.type
_entity_poly.pdbx_seq_one_letter_code
_entity_poly.pdbx_strand_id
1 'polypeptide(L)'
;MKVVGVSTEVSNDRDDLLENAWDLFFKSEVLDYLDGKNLSADIISVYYNYQGDHTKPYSLLIGYEVDESFETPTGFEDVIINLNHEQHRLEGEDTEAVIEKWQEIWDDNSRERAYIADFDRFNPIEDFIEINVEYKN
;
A
#
# COMPACT_ATOMS: atom_id res chain seq x y z
N MET A 1 -8.99 -7.78 -5.21
CA MET A 1 -8.61 -7.51 -3.80
C MET A 1 -9.19 -6.16 -3.42
N LYS A 2 -9.97 -6.09 -2.34
CA LYS A 2 -10.50 -4.82 -1.82
C LYS A 2 -9.76 -4.47 -0.53
N VAL A 3 -9.23 -3.25 -0.44
CA VAL A 3 -8.57 -2.73 0.76
C VAL A 3 -9.38 -1.57 1.29
N VAL A 4 -9.68 -1.59 2.59
CA VAL A 4 -10.39 -0.49 3.30
C VAL A 4 -9.45 0.13 4.33
N GLY A 5 -9.39 1.45 4.36
CA GLY A 5 -8.47 2.16 5.25
C GLY A 5 -8.60 3.68 5.19
N VAL A 6 -7.56 4.37 5.67
CA VAL A 6 -7.42 5.83 5.55
C VAL A 6 -6.55 6.17 4.35
N SER A 7 -6.87 7.26 3.66
CA SER A 7 -6.12 7.71 2.49
C SER A 7 -5.70 9.17 2.61
N THR A 8 -4.51 9.49 2.09
CA THR A 8 -4.02 10.86 1.93
C THR A 8 -3.15 10.98 0.70
N GLU A 9 -3.06 12.19 0.14
CA GLU A 9 -2.07 12.49 -0.89
C GLU A 9 -0.67 12.59 -0.26
N VAL A 10 0.32 11.98 -0.90
CA VAL A 10 1.73 11.96 -0.50
C VAL A 10 2.64 12.14 -1.73
N SER A 11 3.94 12.26 -1.50
CA SER A 11 4.96 12.29 -2.55
C SER A 11 6.28 11.74 -2.02
N ASN A 12 7.06 11.09 -2.89
CA ASN A 12 8.33 10.46 -2.51
C ASN A 12 9.44 11.46 -2.14
N ASP A 13 9.27 12.75 -2.40
CA ASP A 13 10.19 13.82 -1.99
C ASP A 13 9.81 14.45 -0.62
N ARG A 14 8.81 13.90 0.06
CA ARG A 14 8.22 14.42 1.29
C ARG A 14 8.00 13.33 2.33
N ASP A 15 9.07 12.96 3.01
CA ASP A 15 9.05 11.96 4.11
C ASP A 15 8.01 12.30 5.18
N ASP A 16 7.82 13.59 5.48
CA ASP A 16 6.83 14.03 6.47
C ASP A 16 5.38 13.69 6.09
N LEU A 17 5.05 13.65 4.79
CA LEU A 17 3.71 13.24 4.35
C LEU A 17 3.51 11.73 4.48
N LEU A 18 4.55 10.95 4.20
CA LEU A 18 4.52 9.49 4.37
C LEU A 18 4.40 9.11 5.84
N GLU A 19 5.20 9.73 6.72
CA GLU A 19 5.09 9.56 8.17
C GLU A 19 3.68 9.93 8.67
N ASN A 20 3.14 11.07 8.23
CA ASN A 20 1.80 11.51 8.61
C ASN A 20 0.70 10.53 8.17
N ALA A 21 0.86 9.85 7.03
CA ALA A 21 -0.09 8.84 6.56
C ALA A 21 -0.15 7.63 7.51
N TRP A 22 1.02 7.12 7.93
CA TRP A 22 1.11 6.06 8.94
C TRP A 22 0.55 6.50 10.28
N ASP A 23 0.89 7.72 10.70
CA ASP A 23 0.36 8.32 11.93
C ASP A 23 -1.16 8.44 11.91
N LEU A 24 -1.74 8.81 10.77
CA LEU A 24 -3.18 8.86 10.57
C LEU A 24 -3.80 7.47 10.70
N PHE A 25 -3.21 6.46 10.05
CA PHE A 25 -3.67 5.08 10.11
C PHE A 25 -3.71 4.56 11.55
N PHE A 26 -2.61 4.69 12.30
CA PHE A 26 -2.55 4.22 13.68
C PHE A 26 -3.52 4.94 14.62
N LYS A 27 -3.88 6.20 14.34
CA LYS A 27 -4.87 6.98 15.12
C LYS A 27 -6.32 6.73 14.70
N SER A 28 -6.55 6.15 13.53
CA SER A 28 -7.89 6.03 12.94
C SER A 28 -8.67 4.79 13.39
N GLU A 29 -8.03 3.87 14.11
CA GLU A 29 -8.65 2.64 14.63
C GLU A 29 -9.32 1.77 13.53
N VAL A 30 -8.79 1.78 12.29
CA VAL A 30 -9.37 1.06 11.13
C VAL A 30 -9.79 -0.36 11.50
N LEU A 31 -8.90 -1.10 12.15
CA LEU A 31 -9.14 -2.51 12.50
C LEU A 31 -10.37 -2.69 13.41
N ASP A 32 -10.59 -1.77 14.36
CA ASP A 32 -11.74 -1.82 15.26
C ASP A 32 -13.05 -1.54 14.52
N TYR A 33 -13.02 -0.61 13.55
CA TYR A 33 -14.19 -0.34 12.69
C TYR A 33 -14.50 -1.45 11.71
N LEU A 34 -13.49 -2.23 11.31
CA LEU A 34 -13.70 -3.42 10.50
C LEU A 34 -14.38 -4.55 11.28
N ASP A 35 -14.42 -4.52 12.63
CA ASP A 35 -15.10 -5.52 13.47
C ASP A 35 -14.77 -6.98 13.07
N GLY A 36 -13.48 -7.25 12.84
CA GLY A 36 -12.96 -8.57 12.46
C GLY A 36 -13.32 -9.02 11.04
N LYS A 37 -13.64 -8.08 10.13
CA LYS A 37 -13.92 -8.36 8.70
C LYS A 37 -12.67 -8.34 7.81
N ASN A 38 -11.52 -7.97 8.35
CA ASN A 38 -10.24 -8.13 7.67
C ASN A 38 -9.97 -9.62 7.39
N LEU A 39 -9.46 -9.92 6.20
CA LEU A 39 -9.19 -11.29 5.75
C LEU A 39 -7.86 -11.85 6.28
N SER A 40 -6.93 -10.98 6.67
CA SER A 40 -5.64 -11.34 7.26
C SER A 40 -5.20 -10.32 8.30
N ALA A 41 -4.10 -10.62 9.01
CA ALA A 41 -3.43 -9.67 9.90
C ALA A 41 -2.56 -8.66 9.14
N ASP A 42 -2.48 -8.77 7.81
CA ASP A 42 -1.60 -7.95 7.02
C ASP A 42 -2.09 -6.50 6.97
N ILE A 43 -1.17 -5.57 7.21
CA ILE A 43 -1.39 -4.16 6.90
C ILE A 43 -1.01 -3.96 5.45
N ILE A 44 -1.93 -3.37 4.67
CA ILE A 44 -1.74 -3.11 3.24
C ILE A 44 -1.59 -1.61 3.03
N SER A 45 -0.48 -1.17 2.44
CA SER A 45 -0.32 0.18 1.93
C SER A 45 -0.49 0.17 0.42
N VAL A 46 -1.50 0.88 -0.08
CA VAL A 46 -1.84 0.95 -1.49
C VAL A 46 -1.42 2.30 -2.05
N TYR A 47 -0.57 2.28 -3.06
CA TYR A 47 -0.10 3.43 -3.83
C TYR A 47 -0.96 3.53 -5.09
N TYR A 48 -1.81 4.55 -5.20
CA TYR A 48 -2.79 4.65 -6.28
C TYR A 48 -3.05 6.10 -6.68
N ASN A 49 -3.86 6.31 -7.73
CA ASN A 49 -4.21 7.65 -8.21
C ASN A 49 -2.95 8.49 -8.52
N TYR A 50 -1.98 7.85 -9.16
CA TYR A 50 -0.70 8.46 -9.53
C TYR A 50 -0.90 9.66 -10.46
N GLN A 51 -0.23 10.77 -10.15
CA GLN A 51 -0.21 11.97 -11.02
C GLN A 51 0.92 11.92 -12.07
N GLY A 52 1.64 10.81 -12.13
CA GLY A 52 2.75 10.58 -13.06
C GLY A 52 3.60 9.39 -12.61
N ASP A 53 4.92 9.51 -12.78
CA ASP A 53 5.88 8.53 -12.29
C ASP A 53 6.17 8.69 -10.79
N HIS A 54 7.17 7.96 -10.29
CA HIS A 54 7.63 8.02 -8.90
C HIS A 54 8.12 9.41 -8.43
N THR A 55 8.24 10.40 -9.32
CA THR A 55 8.59 11.78 -8.97
C THR A 55 7.38 12.69 -8.74
N LYS A 56 6.16 12.15 -8.92
CA LYS A 56 4.90 12.89 -8.79
C LYS A 56 4.08 12.41 -7.60
N PRO A 57 3.19 13.27 -7.07
CA PRO A 57 2.29 12.88 -6.00
C PRO A 57 1.36 11.72 -6.39
N TYR A 58 0.90 11.01 -5.39
CA TYR A 58 -0.06 9.91 -5.49
C TYR A 58 -0.87 9.82 -4.19
N SER A 59 -1.93 9.03 -4.19
CA SER A 59 -2.69 8.71 -2.98
C SER A 59 -2.13 7.46 -2.32
N LEU A 60 -1.93 7.51 -1.01
CA LEU A 60 -1.53 6.40 -0.17
C LEU A 60 -2.69 6.02 0.74
N LEU A 61 -3.27 4.84 0.50
CA LEU A 61 -4.25 4.24 1.40
C LEU A 61 -3.57 3.21 2.29
N ILE A 62 -3.72 3.30 3.61
CA ILE A 62 -3.21 2.28 4.55
C ILE A 62 -4.41 1.65 5.25
N GLY A 63 -4.49 0.32 5.20
CA GLY A 63 -5.68 -0.41 5.61
C GLY A 63 -5.50 -1.91 5.65
N TYR A 64 -6.63 -2.62 5.56
CA TYR A 64 -6.67 -4.07 5.58
C TYR A 64 -7.45 -4.61 4.38
N GLU A 65 -7.03 -5.79 3.92
CA GLU A 65 -7.79 -6.56 2.93
C GLU A 65 -9.11 -7.02 3.55
N VAL A 66 -10.22 -6.81 2.84
CA VAL A 66 -11.57 -7.22 3.22
C VAL A 66 -12.22 -7.98 2.07
N ASP A 67 -13.33 -8.67 2.35
CA ASP A 67 -14.17 -9.25 1.29
C ASP A 67 -14.64 -8.15 0.32
N GLU A 68 -14.68 -8.45 -0.98
CA GLU A 68 -15.09 -7.45 -1.99
C GLU A 68 -16.52 -6.93 -1.78
N SER A 69 -17.39 -7.70 -1.12
CA SER A 69 -18.75 -7.31 -0.76
C SER A 69 -18.86 -6.49 0.53
N PHE A 70 -17.76 -6.29 1.26
CA PHE A 70 -17.78 -5.51 2.49
C PHE A 70 -18.08 -4.03 2.21
N GLU A 71 -19.08 -3.49 2.91
CA GLU A 71 -19.46 -2.08 2.79
C GLU A 71 -18.48 -1.19 3.55
N THR A 72 -17.87 -0.23 2.85
CA THR A 72 -16.87 0.68 3.41
C THR A 72 -17.53 1.59 4.46
N PRO A 73 -17.06 1.58 5.73
CA PRO A 73 -17.66 2.42 6.76
C PRO A 73 -17.44 3.91 6.48
N THR A 74 -18.40 4.75 6.91
CA THR A 74 -18.28 6.20 6.75
C THR A 74 -17.03 6.72 7.48
N GLY A 75 -16.21 7.51 6.79
CA GLY A 75 -14.96 8.04 7.32
C GLY A 75 -13.71 7.28 6.84
N PHE A 76 -13.89 6.16 6.14
CA PHE A 76 -12.81 5.44 5.44
C PHE A 76 -13.01 5.49 3.93
N GLU A 77 -11.95 5.10 3.24
CA GLU A 77 -11.93 4.90 1.79
C GLU A 77 -11.65 3.43 1.47
N ASP A 78 -11.94 3.05 0.23
CA ASP A 78 -11.57 1.75 -0.30
C ASP A 78 -10.94 1.83 -1.69
N VAL A 79 -10.07 0.87 -1.98
CA VAL A 79 -9.46 0.66 -3.29
C VAL A 79 -9.65 -0.79 -3.70
N ILE A 80 -10.09 -1.00 -4.94
CA ILE A 80 -10.18 -2.32 -5.57
C ILE A 80 -8.99 -2.51 -6.51
N ILE A 81 -8.17 -3.52 -6.22
CA ILE A 81 -6.95 -3.88 -6.94
C ILE A 81 -7.20 -5.16 -7.73
N ASN A 82 -6.90 -5.12 -9.03
CA ASN A 82 -6.83 -6.30 -9.88
C ASN A 82 -5.45 -6.95 -9.71
N LEU A 83 -5.41 -8.20 -9.27
CA LEU A 83 -4.13 -8.86 -8.96
C LEU A 83 -3.44 -9.36 -10.24
N ASN A 84 -2.46 -8.58 -10.71
CA ASN A 84 -1.56 -8.89 -11.82
C ASN A 84 -0.11 -8.42 -11.56
N HIS A 85 0.29 -8.38 -10.29
CA HIS A 85 1.54 -7.77 -9.85
C HIS A 85 2.70 -8.76 -9.83
N GLU A 86 3.91 -8.23 -9.96
CA GLU A 86 5.13 -8.94 -9.59
C GLU A 86 5.42 -8.73 -8.10
N GLN A 87 5.79 -9.82 -7.44
CA GLN A 87 6.02 -9.85 -6.00
C GLN A 87 7.50 -9.82 -5.67
N HIS A 88 7.90 -8.88 -4.81
CA HIS A 88 9.23 -8.79 -4.23
C HIS A 88 9.10 -8.99 -2.71
N ARG A 89 9.35 -10.21 -2.24
CA ARG A 89 9.26 -10.56 -0.82
C ARG A 89 10.60 -10.31 -0.12
N LEU A 90 10.53 -9.65 1.02
CA LEU A 90 11.61 -9.35 1.95
C LEU A 90 11.28 -10.01 3.29
N GLU A 91 12.23 -10.71 3.89
CA GLU A 91 12.06 -11.31 5.22
C GLU A 91 12.48 -10.29 6.28
N GLY A 92 11.72 -10.20 7.38
CA GLY A 92 11.93 -9.24 8.46
C GLY A 92 11.21 -7.90 8.25
N GLU A 93 11.12 -7.11 9.32
CA GLU A 93 10.58 -5.73 9.32
C GLU A 93 11.62 -4.65 8.92
N ASP A 94 12.59 -4.97 8.06
CA ASP A 94 13.64 -4.02 7.69
C ASP A 94 13.11 -2.95 6.73
N THR A 95 12.70 -1.81 7.30
CA THR A 95 12.21 -0.65 6.54
C THR A 95 13.26 -0.09 5.58
N GLU A 96 14.55 -0.22 5.88
CA GLU A 96 15.61 0.21 4.95
C GLU A 96 15.63 -0.68 3.71
N ALA A 97 15.50 -2.00 3.90
CA ALA A 97 15.43 -2.95 2.79
C ALA A 97 14.23 -2.69 1.85
N VAL A 98 13.11 -2.21 2.39
CA VAL A 98 11.95 -1.77 1.59
C VAL A 98 12.29 -0.54 0.75
N ILE A 99 12.93 0.46 1.34
CA ILE A 99 13.34 1.69 0.64
C ILE A 99 14.34 1.35 -0.47
N GLU A 100 15.37 0.54 -0.16
CA GLU A 100 16.35 0.06 -1.13
C GLU A 100 15.67 -0.70 -2.28
N LYS A 101 14.71 -1.58 -1.97
CA LYS A 101 13.97 -2.33 -2.99
C LYS A 101 13.16 -1.42 -3.90
N TRP A 102 12.48 -0.41 -3.34
CA TRP A 102 11.75 0.58 -4.13
C TRP A 102 12.67 1.40 -5.04
N GLN A 103 13.87 1.78 -4.56
CA GLN A 103 14.88 2.45 -5.37
C GLN A 103 15.34 1.57 -6.55
N GLU A 104 15.62 0.29 -6.31
CA GLU A 104 15.94 -0.66 -7.38
C GLU A 104 14.82 -0.75 -8.43
N ILE A 105 13.56 -0.81 -7.99
CA ILE A 105 12.38 -0.84 -8.88
C ILE A 105 12.26 0.44 -9.71
N TRP A 106 12.56 1.61 -9.13
CA TRP A 106 12.51 2.89 -9.84
C TRP A 106 13.66 3.07 -10.83
N ASP A 107 14.85 2.53 -10.50
CA ASP A 107 16.04 2.58 -11.35
C ASP A 107 15.99 1.56 -12.50
N ASP A 108 15.19 0.49 -12.38
CA ASP A 108 14.98 -0.48 -13.44
C ASP A 108 14.11 0.08 -14.58
N ASN A 109 14.79 0.54 -15.63
CA ASN A 109 14.18 1.05 -16.85
C ASN A 109 13.97 -0.04 -17.93
N SER A 110 14.17 -1.34 -17.61
CA SER A 110 13.97 -2.44 -18.55
C SER A 110 12.50 -2.74 -18.83
N ARG A 111 11.61 -2.29 -17.94
CA ARG A 111 10.16 -2.49 -18.00
C ARG A 111 9.44 -1.22 -17.62
N GLU A 112 8.25 -1.03 -18.18
CA GLU A 112 7.39 0.11 -17.83
C GLU A 112 6.42 -0.28 -16.73
N ARG A 113 6.49 0.40 -15.58
CA ARG A 113 5.45 0.30 -14.53
C ARG A 113 4.09 0.79 -15.05
N ALA A 114 3.02 0.17 -14.56
CA ALA A 114 1.66 0.51 -14.96
C ALA A 114 1.15 1.78 -14.27
N TYR A 115 1.60 2.06 -13.03
CA TYR A 115 1.14 3.19 -12.21
C TYR A 115 -0.39 3.24 -12.09
N ILE A 116 -1.03 2.07 -11.87
CA ILE A 116 -2.48 1.95 -11.65
C ILE A 116 -2.75 1.86 -10.15
N ALA A 117 -2.33 0.76 -9.53
CA ALA A 117 -2.23 0.59 -8.10
C ALA A 117 -1.05 -0.35 -7.85
N ASP A 118 -0.17 -0.01 -6.93
CA ASP A 118 0.84 -0.91 -6.38
C ASP A 118 0.58 -1.03 -4.88
N PHE A 119 1.12 -2.05 -4.21
CA PHE A 119 0.90 -2.16 -2.78
C PHE A 119 2.01 -2.90 -2.04
N ASP A 120 2.26 -2.51 -0.80
CA ASP A 120 3.06 -3.30 0.12
C ASP A 120 2.13 -4.05 1.08
N ARG A 121 2.53 -5.28 1.41
CA ARG A 121 1.87 -6.14 2.39
C ARG A 121 2.85 -6.38 3.53
N PHE A 122 2.53 -5.87 4.71
CA PHE A 122 3.29 -6.10 5.93
C PHE A 122 2.54 -7.07 6.82
N ASN A 123 3.17 -8.20 7.16
CA ASN A 123 2.60 -9.17 8.09
C ASN A 123 3.32 -9.10 9.44
N PRO A 124 2.67 -8.57 10.51
CA PRO A 124 3.30 -8.42 11.82
C PRO A 124 3.45 -9.74 12.61
N ILE A 125 2.90 -10.85 12.11
CA ILE A 125 2.94 -12.17 12.78
C ILE A 125 4.04 -13.04 12.18
N GLU A 126 4.10 -13.07 10.85
CA GLU A 126 5.07 -13.86 10.08
C GLU A 126 6.36 -13.10 9.77
N ASP A 127 6.43 -11.81 10.10
CA ASP A 127 7.63 -10.97 10.01
C ASP A 127 8.17 -10.91 8.58
N PHE A 128 7.31 -10.45 7.65
CA PHE A 128 7.70 -10.23 6.26
C PHE A 128 7.06 -8.97 5.69
N ILE A 129 7.71 -8.45 4.64
CA ILE A 129 7.18 -7.40 3.77
C ILE A 129 7.16 -7.92 2.33
N GLU A 130 6.07 -7.69 1.62
CA GLU A 130 5.95 -8.02 0.20
C GLU A 130 5.54 -6.79 -0.60
N ILE A 131 6.42 -6.34 -1.49
CA ILE A 131 6.17 -5.24 -2.41
C ILE A 131 5.57 -5.84 -3.68
N ASN A 132 4.39 -5.34 -4.07
CA ASN A 132 3.66 -5.78 -5.26
C ASN A 132 3.65 -4.65 -6.27
N VAL A 133 4.25 -4.87 -7.44
CA VAL A 133 4.37 -3.87 -8.50
C VAL A 133 3.69 -4.32 -9.78
N GLU A 134 2.83 -3.48 -10.33
CA GLU A 134 2.20 -3.71 -11.62
C GLU A 134 3.05 -3.12 -12.77
N TYR A 135 3.25 -3.92 -13.82
CA TYR A 135 3.95 -3.51 -15.05
C TYR A 135 2.99 -3.57 -16.25
N LYS A 136 3.23 -2.74 -17.26
CA LYS A 136 2.48 -2.80 -18.52
C LYS A 136 2.77 -4.12 -19.24
N ASN A 137 1.71 -4.68 -19.83
CA ASN A 137 1.77 -5.87 -20.69
C ASN A 137 2.37 -5.57 -22.07
#